data_AF-A0AAX1NAI9-F1
#
_entry.id   AF-A0AAX1NAI9-F1
#
_cell.length_a   1.000
_cell.length_b   1.000
_cell.length_c   1.000
_cell.angle_alpha   90.00
_cell.angle_beta   90.00
_cell.angle_gamma   90.00
#
_symmetry.space_group_name_H-M   'P 1'
#
loop_
_entity.id
_entity.type
_entity.pdbx_description
1 polymer ?
#
loop_
_entity_poly.entity_id
_entity_poly.type
_entity_poly.pdbx_seq_one_letter_code
_entity_poly.pdbx_strand_id
1 'polypeptide(L)'
;MLLSTFSLNAQVIHVNLGLDIDSVRLFVIDNQDTVYRCKVSQGEGGISNDVGSHASSLGDYLIAERYASTFGGYGYRLDGLECTNSNARRRVVTIHGWKYVNENQIAYGWGCIAVSHKDMKWSDQYLIDKKNVHLLVYMSKKKSEYNWE
;
A
#
# COMPACT_ATOMS: atom_id res chain seq x y z
N MET A 1 16.04 -32.03 0.55
CA MET A 1 15.96 -30.57 0.29
C MET A 1 14.53 -30.16 0.61
N LEU A 2 14.31 -29.60 1.80
CA LEU A 2 12.98 -29.18 2.23
C LEU A 2 12.55 -28.00 1.34
N LEU A 3 11.61 -28.26 0.44
CA LEU A 3 10.83 -27.19 -0.18
C LEU A 3 10.14 -26.47 0.97
N SER A 4 10.63 -25.29 1.32
CA SER A 4 9.97 -24.42 2.29
C SER A 4 8.56 -24.20 1.76
N THR A 5 7.58 -24.77 2.44
CA THR A 5 6.20 -24.32 2.34
C THR A 5 6.24 -22.84 2.67
N PHE A 6 6.19 -21.97 1.65
CA PHE A 6 5.72 -20.62 1.86
C PHE A 6 4.41 -20.79 2.63
N SER A 7 4.42 -20.33 3.88
CA SER A 7 3.35 -20.61 4.83
C SER A 7 2.02 -20.32 4.16
N LEU A 8 1.10 -21.28 4.17
CA LEU A 8 -0.28 -21.15 3.67
C LEU A 8 -1.06 -20.00 4.35
N ASN A 9 -0.43 -19.29 5.30
CA ASN A 9 -0.95 -18.19 6.10
C ASN A 9 -0.33 -16.81 5.74
N ALA A 10 0.22 -16.65 4.53
CA ALA A 10 0.81 -15.38 4.10
C ALA A 10 -0.24 -14.26 4.16
N GLN A 11 0.02 -13.25 4.99
CA GLN A 11 -0.81 -12.06 5.13
C GLN A 11 -0.11 -10.91 4.44
N VAL A 12 -0.72 -10.43 3.38
CA VAL A 12 -0.11 -9.44 2.52
C VAL A 12 -1.14 -8.42 2.08
N ILE A 13 -0.75 -7.15 2.15
CA ILE A 13 -1.49 -6.06 1.53
C ILE A 13 -0.87 -5.80 0.16
N HIS A 14 -1.67 -5.86 -0.89
CA HIS A 14 -1.26 -5.54 -2.25
C HIS A 14 -1.74 -4.13 -2.61
N VAL A 15 -0.87 -3.33 -3.20
CA VAL A 15 -1.23 -2.05 -3.82
C VAL A 15 -0.76 -2.04 -5.27
N ASN A 16 -1.73 -2.02 -6.19
CA ASN A 16 -1.45 -2.02 -7.62
C ASN A 16 -1.63 -0.62 -8.22
N LEU A 17 -0.53 0.10 -8.40
CA LEU A 17 -0.49 1.44 -8.99
C LEU A 17 -0.50 1.42 -10.53
N GLY A 18 -0.53 0.24 -11.16
CA GLY A 18 -0.67 0.10 -12.61
C GLY A 18 -2.11 0.24 -13.11
N LEU A 19 -3.09 0.24 -12.21
CA LEU A 19 -4.51 0.47 -12.52
C LEU A 19 -4.85 1.96 -12.45
N ASP A 20 -5.92 2.35 -13.16
CA ASP A 20 -6.45 3.72 -13.16
C ASP A 20 -6.63 4.25 -11.74
N ILE A 21 -6.30 5.53 -11.51
CA ILE A 21 -6.28 6.11 -10.18
C ILE A 21 -7.60 5.89 -9.43
N ASP A 22 -8.73 6.07 -10.11
CA ASP A 22 -10.10 5.92 -9.57
C ASP A 22 -10.56 4.47 -9.36
N SER A 23 -9.72 3.48 -9.66
CA SER A 23 -10.01 2.08 -9.42
C SER A 23 -9.72 1.66 -7.98
N VAL A 24 -10.31 0.54 -7.56
CA VAL A 24 -9.88 -0.17 -6.35
C VAL A 24 -8.50 -0.76 -6.62
N ARG A 25 -7.52 -0.40 -5.78
CA ARG A 25 -6.09 -0.69 -6.01
C ARG A 25 -5.38 -1.29 -4.81
N LEU A 26 -5.95 -1.17 -3.60
CA LEU A 26 -5.47 -1.84 -2.40
C LEU A 26 -6.31 -3.08 -2.13
N PHE A 27 -5.66 -4.20 -1.86
CA PHE A 27 -6.28 -5.49 -1.54
C PHE A 27 -5.60 -6.08 -0.32
N VAL A 28 -6.38 -6.54 0.65
CA VAL A 28 -5.87 -7.29 1.81
C VAL A 28 -6.10 -8.76 1.55
N ILE A 29 -5.02 -9.52 1.47
CA ILE A 29 -5.02 -10.95 1.23
C ILE A 29 -4.68 -11.66 2.55
N ASP A 30 -5.58 -12.53 3.00
CA ASP A 30 -5.43 -13.36 4.19
C ASP A 30 -5.81 -14.80 3.81
N ASN A 31 -4.93 -15.76 4.07
CA ASN A 31 -5.12 -17.17 3.71
C ASN A 31 -5.54 -17.40 2.24
N GLN A 32 -4.92 -16.67 1.30
CA GLN A 32 -5.19 -16.70 -0.16
C GLN A 32 -6.52 -16.06 -0.59
N ASP A 33 -7.36 -15.60 0.35
CA ASP A 33 -8.60 -14.90 0.05
C ASP A 33 -8.42 -13.38 0.12
N THR A 34 -9.08 -12.67 -0.79
CA THR A 34 -9.21 -11.21 -0.67
C THR A 34 -10.29 -10.89 0.36
N VAL A 35 -9.88 -10.48 1.56
CA VAL A 35 -10.79 -10.17 2.67
C VAL A 35 -11.22 -8.71 2.70
N TYR A 36 -10.47 -7.82 2.03
CA TYR A 36 -10.81 -6.41 1.93
C TYR A 36 -10.21 -5.76 0.68
N ARG A 37 -10.83 -4.68 0.20
CA ARG A 37 -10.34 -3.91 -0.93
C ARG A 37 -10.81 -2.47 -0.87
N CYS A 38 -9.96 -1.53 -1.24
CA CYS A 38 -10.32 -0.11 -1.27
C CYS A 38 -9.52 0.70 -2.29
N LYS A 39 -9.94 1.96 -2.45
CA LYS A 39 -9.21 2.98 -3.20
C LYS A 39 -8.03 3.48 -2.38
N VAL A 40 -6.97 3.87 -3.06
CA VAL A 40 -5.73 4.38 -2.45
C VAL A 40 -5.17 5.54 -3.27
N SER A 41 -4.50 6.48 -2.63
CA SER A 41 -3.79 7.57 -3.30
C SER A 41 -2.56 7.08 -4.06
N GLN A 42 -1.99 7.98 -4.85
CA GLN A 42 -0.70 7.79 -5.51
C GLN A 42 0.14 9.06 -5.38
N GLY A 43 1.47 8.91 -5.39
CA GLY A 43 2.38 10.05 -5.46
C GLY A 43 2.21 10.85 -6.76
N GLU A 44 2.15 12.18 -6.67
CA GLU A 44 2.09 13.06 -7.85
C GLU A 44 3.35 12.96 -8.72
N GLY A 45 4.50 12.66 -8.12
CA GLY A 45 5.77 12.48 -8.81
C GLY A 45 5.91 11.14 -9.55
N GLY A 46 4.83 10.37 -9.69
CA GLY A 46 4.87 9.05 -10.29
C GLY A 46 5.54 8.01 -9.39
N ILE A 47 6.60 7.37 -9.89
CA ILE A 47 7.37 6.33 -9.17
C ILE A 47 8.83 6.77 -8.99
N SER A 48 9.30 6.85 -7.76
CA SER A 48 10.70 7.12 -7.40
C SER A 48 10.98 6.75 -5.95
N ASN A 49 12.23 6.44 -5.61
CA ASN A 49 12.72 6.27 -4.24
C ASN A 49 13.42 7.52 -3.68
N ASP A 50 13.51 8.61 -4.46
CA ASP A 50 14.30 9.77 -4.09
C ASP A 50 13.60 10.63 -3.04
N VAL A 51 14.38 11.22 -2.14
CA VAL A 51 13.87 12.14 -1.13
C VAL A 51 13.36 13.40 -1.82
N GLY A 52 12.15 13.85 -1.45
CA GLY A 52 11.52 15.03 -2.04
C GLY A 52 10.89 14.82 -3.42
N SER A 53 10.88 13.59 -3.96
CA SER A 53 10.28 13.31 -5.27
C SER A 53 8.75 13.40 -5.30
N HIS A 54 8.09 13.39 -4.14
CA HIS A 54 6.63 13.28 -4.00
C HIS A 54 6.02 12.06 -4.74
N ALA A 55 6.84 11.08 -5.10
CA ALA A 55 6.46 9.89 -5.84
C ALA A 55 6.14 8.71 -4.91
N SER A 56 5.37 7.73 -5.37
CA SER A 56 5.28 6.44 -4.68
C SER A 56 6.54 5.60 -4.94
N SER A 57 6.86 4.65 -4.06
CA SER A 57 7.94 3.67 -4.29
C SER A 57 7.37 2.26 -4.44
N LEU A 58 7.92 1.47 -5.36
CA LEU A 58 7.52 0.08 -5.58
C LEU A 58 8.35 -0.85 -4.71
N GLY A 59 7.90 -2.09 -4.57
CA GLY A 59 8.58 -3.15 -3.83
C GLY A 59 7.87 -3.53 -2.53
N ASP A 60 8.49 -4.46 -1.81
CA ASP A 60 8.04 -4.96 -0.52
C ASP A 60 8.36 -4.01 0.63
N TYR A 61 7.38 -3.81 1.50
CA TYR A 61 7.49 -3.05 2.73
C TYR A 61 7.11 -3.91 3.93
N LEU A 62 7.79 -3.69 5.05
CA LEU A 62 7.30 -4.10 6.35
C LEU A 62 6.36 -3.01 6.89
N ILE A 63 5.14 -3.39 7.25
CA ILE A 63 4.25 -2.52 8.02
C ILE A 63 4.74 -2.55 9.47
N ALA A 64 5.32 -1.44 9.90
CA ALA A 64 6.02 -1.32 11.17
C ALA A 64 5.11 -0.70 12.24
N GLU A 65 5.55 0.36 12.92
CA GLU A 65 4.84 0.88 14.09
C GLU A 65 3.58 1.68 13.74
N ARG A 66 2.53 1.39 14.51
CA ARG A 66 1.29 2.15 14.57
C ARG A 66 1.53 3.49 15.29
N TYR A 67 0.98 4.58 14.77
CA TYR A 67 1.10 5.92 15.36
C TYR A 67 -0.20 6.72 15.23
N ALA A 68 -0.37 7.73 16.10
CA ALA A 68 -1.48 8.68 15.98
C ALA A 68 -1.22 9.62 14.79
N SER A 69 -2.07 9.56 13.77
CA SER A 69 -1.88 10.31 12.53
C SER A 69 -2.29 11.77 12.68
N THR A 70 -1.49 12.69 12.13
CA THR A 70 -1.84 14.11 12.02
C THR A 70 -3.01 14.34 11.06
N PHE A 71 -3.32 13.38 10.19
CA PHE A 71 -4.50 13.39 9.33
C PHE A 71 -5.76 12.89 10.04
N GLY A 72 -5.67 12.52 11.32
CA GLY A 72 -6.77 11.96 12.11
C GLY A 72 -6.75 10.43 12.15
N GLY A 73 -7.14 9.87 13.31
CA GLY A 73 -7.10 8.44 13.56
C GLY A 73 -5.66 7.91 13.71
N TYR A 74 -5.43 6.69 13.22
CA TYR A 74 -4.13 6.02 13.29
C TYR A 74 -3.55 5.79 11.89
N GLY A 75 -2.23 5.67 11.84
CA GLY A 75 -1.48 5.27 10.65
C GLY A 75 -0.34 4.34 11.03
N TYR A 76 0.38 3.85 10.03
CA TYR A 76 1.48 2.91 10.20
C TYR A 76 2.68 3.37 9.39
N ARG A 77 3.85 3.35 10.01
CA ARG A 77 5.10 3.62 9.29
C ARG A 77 5.52 2.40 8.50
N LEU A 78 6.25 2.65 7.41
CA LEU A 78 6.69 1.63 6.48
C LEU A 78 8.22 1.60 6.42
N ASP A 79 8.78 0.39 6.50
CA ASP A 79 10.17 0.13 6.17
C ASP A 79 10.25 -0.49 4.78
N GLY A 80 11.03 0.12 3.89
CA GLY A 80 11.32 -0.47 2.60
C GLY A 80 12.29 -1.65 2.75
N LEU A 81 11.95 -2.77 2.12
CA LEU A 81 12.75 -4.01 2.15
C LEU A 81 13.57 -4.22 0.87
N GLU A 82 13.48 -3.29 -0.08
CA GLU A 82 14.13 -3.35 -1.39
C GLU A 82 14.89 -2.06 -1.73
N CYS A 83 15.80 -2.11 -2.71
CA CYS A 83 16.51 -0.91 -3.17
C CYS A 83 15.58 0.15 -3.79
N THR A 84 14.43 -0.28 -4.30
CA THR A 84 13.37 0.53 -4.92
C THR A 84 12.54 1.32 -3.92
N ASN A 85 12.59 0.97 -2.63
CA ASN A 85 11.85 1.65 -1.56
C ASN A 85 12.67 1.87 -0.27
N SER A 86 13.98 1.64 -0.29
CA SER A 86 14.88 1.75 0.87
C SER A 86 14.85 3.09 1.59
N ASN A 87 14.38 4.17 0.94
CA ASN A 87 14.26 5.49 1.56
C ASN A 87 12.87 5.76 2.17
N ALA A 88 11.93 4.80 2.14
CA ALA A 88 10.55 4.96 2.61
C ALA A 88 10.47 5.59 4.01
N ARG A 89 11.25 5.06 4.95
CA ARG A 89 11.34 5.56 6.32
C ARG A 89 11.83 7.01 6.39
N ARG A 90 12.92 7.32 5.67
CA ARG A 90 13.51 8.67 5.60
C ARG A 90 12.57 9.67 4.94
N ARG A 91 11.74 9.20 4.02
CA ARG A 91 10.73 9.96 3.29
C ARG A 91 9.39 10.08 4.02
N VAL A 92 9.27 9.44 5.18
CA VAL A 92 8.03 9.41 5.99
C VAL A 92 6.86 8.84 5.17
N VAL A 93 7.12 7.84 4.32
CA VAL A 93 6.08 7.10 3.60
C VAL A 93 5.35 6.22 4.62
N THR A 94 4.04 6.40 4.74
CA THR A 94 3.19 5.70 5.71
C THR A 94 1.90 5.20 5.06
N ILE A 95 1.19 4.32 5.77
CA ILE A 95 -0.23 4.05 5.54
C ILE A 95 -1.03 4.96 6.47
N HIS A 96 -2.01 5.71 5.95
CA HIS A 96 -2.88 6.53 6.80
C HIS A 96 -4.24 6.80 6.15
N GLY A 97 -5.20 7.23 6.98
CA GLY A 97 -6.47 7.77 6.51
C GLY A 97 -6.31 9.20 6.01
N TRP A 98 -7.04 9.56 4.95
CA TRP A 98 -7.04 10.92 4.41
C TRP A 98 -8.41 11.31 3.85
N LYS A 99 -8.89 12.51 4.21
CA LYS A 99 -10.21 13.02 3.80
C LYS A 99 -10.38 13.20 2.29
N TYR A 100 -9.29 13.30 1.54
CA TYR A 100 -9.30 13.44 0.08
C TYR A 100 -9.22 12.12 -0.67
N VAL A 101 -9.37 11.00 0.04
CA VAL A 101 -9.57 9.68 -0.54
C VAL A 101 -10.94 9.17 -0.10
N ASN A 102 -11.84 8.96 -1.05
CA ASN A 102 -13.17 8.41 -0.83
C ASN A 102 -13.67 7.69 -2.10
N GLU A 103 -14.91 7.19 -2.05
CA GLU A 103 -15.50 6.41 -3.16
C GLU A 103 -15.59 7.21 -4.48
N ASN A 104 -15.67 8.55 -4.42
CA ASN A 104 -15.87 9.41 -5.58
C ASN A 104 -14.66 10.29 -5.92
N GLN A 105 -13.61 10.28 -5.10
CA GLN A 105 -12.47 11.19 -5.25
C GLN A 105 -11.19 10.56 -4.71
N ILE A 106 -10.11 10.66 -5.47
CA ILE A 106 -8.75 10.36 -5.01
C ILE A 106 -7.85 11.53 -5.37
N ALA A 107 -7.23 12.14 -4.37
CA ALA A 107 -6.18 13.12 -4.58
C ALA A 107 -4.80 12.43 -4.71
N TYR A 108 -3.92 13.06 -5.50
CA TYR A 108 -2.51 12.74 -5.48
C TYR A 108 -1.88 13.25 -4.17
N GLY A 109 -1.01 12.43 -3.60
CA GLY A 109 -0.24 12.75 -2.40
C GLY A 109 1.26 12.78 -2.69
N TRP A 110 2.07 12.69 -1.64
CA TRP A 110 3.55 12.74 -1.74
C TRP A 110 4.22 11.36 -1.60
N GLY A 111 3.50 10.30 -1.95
CA GLY A 111 4.00 8.93 -1.99
C GLY A 111 3.43 7.98 -0.93
N CYS A 112 2.74 8.51 0.09
CA CYS A 112 2.07 7.68 1.10
C CYS A 112 0.95 6.82 0.52
N ILE A 113 0.66 5.73 1.22
CA ILE A 113 -0.47 4.83 0.97
C ILE A 113 -1.66 5.40 1.73
N ALA A 114 -2.28 6.44 1.19
CA ALA A 114 -3.44 7.07 1.82
C ALA A 114 -4.74 6.41 1.35
N VAL A 115 -5.59 6.01 2.29
CA VAL A 115 -6.93 5.46 2.04
C VAL A 115 -7.99 6.35 2.70
N SER A 116 -9.28 6.07 2.51
CA SER A 116 -10.31 6.84 3.22
C SER A 116 -10.24 6.62 4.73
N HIS A 117 -10.77 7.53 5.55
CA HIS A 117 -10.82 7.31 7.01
C HIS A 117 -11.60 6.05 7.41
N LYS A 118 -12.65 5.71 6.65
CA LYS A 118 -13.42 4.48 6.82
C LYS A 118 -12.55 3.25 6.58
N ASP A 119 -11.80 3.24 5.48
CA ASP A 119 -10.94 2.12 5.10
C ASP A 119 -9.73 2.00 6.03
N MET A 120 -9.19 3.12 6.51
CA MET A 120 -8.12 3.13 7.50
C MET A 120 -8.61 2.57 8.84
N LYS A 121 -9.85 2.86 9.26
CA LYS A 121 -10.41 2.28 10.48
C LYS A 121 -10.52 0.76 10.39
N TRP A 122 -10.93 0.23 9.24
CA TRP A 122 -10.95 -1.21 8.99
C TRP A 122 -9.53 -1.79 9.01
N SER A 123 -8.61 -1.15 8.27
CA SER A 123 -7.22 -1.60 8.15
C SER A 123 -6.49 -1.58 9.49
N ASP A 124 -6.76 -0.58 10.33
CA ASP A 124 -6.21 -0.46 11.67
C ASP A 124 -6.63 -1.63 12.56
N GLN A 125 -7.91 -2.00 12.55
CA GLN A 125 -8.39 -3.15 13.32
C GLN A 125 -7.71 -4.44 12.84
N TYR A 126 -7.62 -4.65 11.53
CA TYR A 126 -6.94 -5.80 10.95
C TYR A 126 -5.46 -5.86 11.35
N LEU A 127 -4.74 -4.74 11.28
CA LEU A 127 -3.31 -4.66 11.57
C LEU A 127 -2.98 -4.73 13.07
N ILE A 128 -3.94 -4.46 13.96
CA ILE A 128 -3.78 -4.71 15.40
C ILE A 128 -3.81 -6.22 15.70
N ASP A 129 -4.69 -6.95 15.02
CA ASP A 129 -4.90 -8.38 15.26
C ASP A 129 -3.82 -9.24 14.59
N LYS A 130 -3.19 -8.75 13.53
CA LYS A 130 -2.17 -9.44 12.74
C LYS A 130 -0.77 -8.88 13.01
N LYS A 131 0.26 -9.74 12.95
CA LYS A 131 1.67 -9.35 13.13
C LYS A 131 2.47 -9.64 11.87
N ASN A 132 3.52 -8.85 11.63
CA ASN A 132 4.44 -9.00 10.51
C ASN A 132 3.73 -9.01 9.14
N VAL A 133 2.75 -8.12 8.95
CA VAL A 133 2.05 -7.99 7.68
C VAL A 133 2.95 -7.25 6.70
N HIS A 134 3.17 -7.85 5.54
CA HIS A 134 3.91 -7.23 4.44
C HIS A 134 2.97 -6.42 3.56
N LEU A 135 3.48 -5.33 2.98
CA LEU A 135 2.82 -4.55 1.96
C LEU A 135 3.65 -4.62 0.69
N LEU A 136 3.07 -5.14 -0.39
CA LEU A 136 3.68 -5.13 -1.72
C LEU A 136 3.05 -4.03 -2.56
N VAL A 137 3.86 -3.06 -2.99
CA VAL A 137 3.44 -2.00 -3.92
C VAL A 137 4.03 -2.30 -5.30
N TYR A 138 3.19 -2.45 -6.31
CA TYR A 138 3.62 -2.83 -7.65
C TYR A 138 2.81 -2.15 -8.74
N MET A 139 3.25 -2.31 -9.98
CA MET A 139 2.49 -1.90 -11.17
C MET A 139 2.31 -3.10 -12.09
N SER A 140 1.07 -3.52 -12.30
CA SER A 140 0.73 -4.44 -13.38
C SER A 140 -0.17 -3.74 -14.38
N LYS A 141 0.15 -3.81 -15.67
CA LYS A 141 -0.74 -3.30 -16.73
C LYS A 141 -2.02 -4.13 -16.82
N LYS A 142 -3.11 -3.53 -17.32
CA LYS A 142 -4.33 -4.28 -17.67
C LYS A 142 -3.98 -5.33 -18.73
N LYS A 143 -4.58 -6.52 -18.62
CA LYS A 143 -4.40 -7.61 -19.61
C LYS A 143 -4.77 -7.18 -21.04
N SER A 144 -5.67 -6.20 -21.19
CA SER A 144 -6.08 -5.62 -22.48
C SER A 144 -5.03 -4.73 -23.15
N GLU A 145 -3.94 -4.38 -22.46
CA GLU A 145 -2.83 -3.58 -23.02
C GLU A 145 -1.66 -4.47 -23.47
N TYR A 146 -1.76 -5.78 -23.26
CA TYR A 146 -0.89 -6.74 -23.92
C TYR A 146 -1.46 -7.03 -25.31
N ASN A 147 -0.96 -6.31 -26.32
CA ASN A 147 -1.11 -6.71 -27.71
C ASN A 147 -0.33 -8.01 -27.91
N TRP A 148 -1.02 -9.15 -27.84
CA TRP A 148 -0.50 -10.40 -28.38
C TRP A 148 -0.80 -10.38 -29.87
N GLU A 149 0.19 -9.97 -30.67
CA GLU A 149 0.23 -10.30 -32.10
C GLU A 149 0.29 -11.81 -32.31
#